data_AF-A0A949EYE8-F1
#
_entry.id   AF-A0A949EYE8-F1
#
_cell.length_a   1.000
_cell.length_b   1.000
_cell.length_c   1.000
_cell.angle_alpha   90.00
_cell.angle_beta   90.00
_cell.angle_gamma   90.00
#
_symmetry.space_group_name_H-M   'P 1'
#
loop_
_entity.id
_entity.type
_entity.pdbx_description
1 polymer ?
#
loop_
_entity_poly.entity_id
_entity_poly.type
_entity_poly.pdbx_seq_one_letter_code
_entity_poly.pdbx_strand_id
1 'polypeptide(L)'
;SISDLLKTTGNAITITIGGVAGPIFGTLFSEMGRSIGSDKESVDIKDLAAMFSASLDKIMRLGGAKPGDKTMVDALYPAVKSLDSSIASNLSTKEALGKMVKAAKEGAQSTKNMVSAKGKSSYCGERSLGYEDAGANTVYYIIKAIYEEVKDL
;
A
#
# COMPACT_ATOMS: atom_id res chain seq x y z
N SER A 1 3.77 21.18 -5.52
CA SER A 1 4.65 20.41 -4.62
C SER A 1 4.46 18.91 -4.85
N ILE A 2 5.32 18.05 -4.30
CA ILE A 2 5.11 16.57 -4.30
C ILE A 2 3.78 16.24 -3.61
N SER A 3 3.45 16.94 -2.53
CA SER A 3 2.18 16.85 -1.81
C SER A 3 0.98 17.04 -2.76
N ASP A 4 1.00 18.08 -3.59
CA ASP A 4 -0.13 18.41 -4.47
C ASP A 4 -0.30 17.39 -5.59
N LEU A 5 0.81 16.88 -6.13
CA LEU A 5 0.80 15.83 -7.14
C LEU A 5 0.13 14.56 -6.59
N LEU A 6 0.52 14.15 -5.39
CA LEU A 6 -0.03 12.95 -4.73
C LEU A 6 -1.52 13.14 -4.38
N LYS A 7 -1.90 14.30 -3.84
CA LYS A 7 -3.30 14.63 -3.55
C LYS A 7 -4.15 14.68 -4.82
N THR A 8 -3.64 15.28 -5.90
CA THR A 8 -4.33 15.33 -7.19
C THR A 8 -4.50 13.92 -7.77
N THR A 9 -3.46 13.09 -7.67
CA THR A 9 -3.52 11.68 -8.09
C THR A 9 -4.56 10.91 -7.29
N GLY A 10 -4.56 11.04 -5.96
CA GLY A 10 -5.54 10.40 -5.09
C GLY A 10 -6.97 10.84 -5.36
N ASN A 11 -7.19 12.13 -5.63
CA ASN A 11 -8.50 12.65 -6.04
C ASN A 11 -8.94 12.08 -7.40
N ALA A 12 -8.05 12.04 -8.38
CA ALA A 12 -8.34 11.48 -9.70
C ALA A 12 -8.73 9.99 -9.60
N ILE A 13 -7.98 9.21 -8.82
CA ILE A 13 -8.30 7.79 -8.55
C ILE A 13 -9.66 7.65 -7.88
N THR A 14 -9.96 8.50 -6.88
CA THR A 14 -11.25 8.46 -6.16
C THR A 14 -12.44 8.71 -7.09
N ILE A 15 -12.29 9.63 -8.05
CA ILE A 15 -13.37 10.03 -8.97
C ILE A 15 -13.53 9.03 -10.12
N THR A 16 -12.44 8.47 -10.62
CA THR A 16 -12.44 7.65 -11.84
C THR A 16 -12.66 6.16 -11.57
N ILE A 17 -12.18 5.64 -10.44
CA ILE A 17 -12.32 4.22 -10.10
C ILE A 17 -13.60 4.00 -9.31
N GLY A 18 -14.54 3.26 -9.89
CA GLY A 18 -15.79 2.89 -9.22
C GLY A 18 -15.63 1.85 -8.10
N GLY A 19 -16.63 1.79 -7.21
CA GLY A 19 -16.67 0.82 -6.12
C GLY A 19 -15.75 1.16 -4.96
N VAL A 20 -15.52 0.19 -4.07
CA VAL A 20 -14.73 0.40 -2.83
C VAL A 20 -13.24 0.66 -3.12
N ALA A 21 -12.73 0.19 -4.26
CA ALA A 21 -11.33 0.35 -4.64
C ALA A 21 -10.94 1.82 -4.82
N GLY A 22 -11.77 2.64 -5.46
CA GLY A 22 -11.45 4.04 -5.75
C GLY A 22 -11.16 4.88 -4.52
N PRO A 23 -12.10 4.99 -3.55
CA PRO A 23 -11.86 5.74 -2.32
C PRO A 23 -10.68 5.21 -1.51
N ILE A 24 -10.44 3.90 -1.51
CA ILE A 24 -9.37 3.29 -0.74
C ILE A 24 -7.99 3.57 -1.37
N PHE A 25 -7.80 3.32 -2.67
CA PHE A 25 -6.55 3.66 -3.36
C PHE A 25 -6.35 5.17 -3.49
N GLY A 26 -7.43 5.94 -3.65
CA GLY A 26 -7.37 7.39 -3.59
C GLY A 26 -6.88 7.89 -2.24
N THR A 27 -7.33 7.27 -1.14
CA THR A 27 -6.84 7.56 0.22
C THR A 27 -5.36 7.23 0.36
N LEU A 28 -4.86 6.14 -0.23
CA LEU A 28 -3.44 5.81 -0.23
C LEU A 28 -2.60 7.01 -0.68
N PHE A 29 -2.85 7.54 -1.88
CA PHE A 29 -2.07 8.65 -2.44
C PHE A 29 -2.36 10.00 -1.77
N SER A 30 -3.63 10.30 -1.49
CA SER A 30 -4.00 11.56 -0.84
C SER A 30 -3.40 11.70 0.56
N GLU A 31 -3.33 10.60 1.32
CA GLU A 31 -2.76 10.61 2.67
C GLU A 31 -1.23 10.68 2.64
N MET A 32 -0.58 10.01 1.68
CA MET A 32 0.85 10.19 1.43
C MET A 32 1.18 11.67 1.19
N GLY A 33 0.44 12.33 0.31
CA GLY A 33 0.63 13.76 0.03
C GLY A 33 0.32 14.67 1.21
N ARG A 34 -0.59 14.29 2.11
CA ARG A 34 -0.83 15.05 3.35
C ARG A 34 0.31 14.90 4.36
N SER A 35 0.88 13.70 4.47
CA SER A 35 1.88 13.39 5.50
C SER A 35 3.22 14.14 5.34
N ILE A 36 3.63 14.45 4.11
CA ILE A 36 4.95 15.07 3.83
C ILE A 36 4.96 16.61 3.90
N GLY A 37 3.80 17.24 4.05
CA GLY A 37 3.67 18.71 4.00
C GLY A 37 3.84 19.30 2.60
N SER A 38 3.57 20.60 2.46
CA SER A 38 3.60 21.32 1.17
C SER A 38 5.01 21.67 0.68
N ASP A 39 6.00 21.67 1.57
CA ASP A 39 7.25 22.39 1.35
C ASP A 39 8.41 21.46 0.91
N LYS A 40 8.17 20.15 0.85
CA LYS A 40 9.18 19.18 0.41
C LYS A 40 9.27 19.07 -1.11
N GLU A 41 10.49 19.28 -1.61
CA GLU A 41 10.85 19.14 -3.03
C GLU A 41 11.49 17.77 -3.36
N SER A 42 11.88 16.99 -2.34
CA SER A 42 12.40 15.63 -2.47
C SER A 42 11.86 14.73 -1.36
N VAL A 43 11.88 13.42 -1.61
CA VAL A 43 11.43 12.38 -0.67
C VAL A 43 12.59 11.44 -0.41
N ASP A 44 13.00 11.34 0.86
CA ASP A 44 13.95 10.31 1.28
C ASP A 44 13.22 9.04 1.74
N ILE A 45 13.98 8.02 2.13
CA ILE A 45 13.39 6.74 2.56
C ILE A 45 12.58 6.85 3.86
N LYS A 46 12.93 7.76 4.77
CA LYS A 46 12.20 7.97 6.03
C LYS A 46 10.88 8.68 5.77
N ASP A 47 10.86 9.63 4.84
CA ASP A 47 9.65 10.27 4.34
C ASP A 47 8.72 9.25 3.72
N LEU A 48 9.25 8.39 2.85
CA LEU A 48 8.47 7.34 2.20
C LEU A 48 7.89 6.35 3.21
N ALA A 49 8.64 6.00 4.26
CA ALA A 49 8.13 5.18 5.36
C ALA A 49 6.98 5.87 6.11
N ALA A 50 7.15 7.15 6.47
CA ALA A 50 6.10 7.93 7.13
C ALA A 50 4.83 8.05 6.26
N MET A 51 5.00 8.25 4.96
CA MET A 51 3.93 8.29 3.96
C MET A 51 3.13 7.00 3.93
N PHE A 52 3.79 5.85 3.78
CA PHE A 52 3.13 4.57 3.73
C PHE A 52 2.47 4.20 5.07
N SER A 53 3.11 4.50 6.20
CA SER A 53 2.56 4.27 7.54
C SER A 53 1.29 5.09 7.77
N ALA A 54 1.31 6.40 7.47
CA ALA A 54 0.13 7.26 7.61
C ALA A 54 -1.03 6.78 6.73
N SER A 55 -0.74 6.41 5.48
CA SER A 55 -1.76 5.88 4.57
C SER A 55 -2.33 4.53 5.03
N LEU A 56 -1.49 3.61 5.50
CA LEU A 56 -1.92 2.32 6.04
C LEU A 56 -2.87 2.52 7.22
N ASP A 57 -2.50 3.36 8.19
CA ASP A 57 -3.33 3.65 9.36
C ASP A 57 -4.67 4.27 8.94
N LYS A 58 -4.65 5.21 7.99
CA LYS A 58 -5.87 5.84 7.47
C LYS A 58 -6.78 4.84 6.78
N ILE A 59 -6.23 3.97 5.94
CA ILE A 59 -6.98 2.93 5.21
C ILE A 59 -7.59 1.92 6.19
N MET A 60 -6.83 1.45 7.18
CA MET A 60 -7.33 0.52 8.20
C MET A 60 -8.46 1.15 9.02
N ARG A 61 -8.34 2.44 9.38
CA ARG A 61 -9.41 3.16 10.10
C ARG A 61 -10.66 3.40 9.25
N LEU A 62 -10.50 3.75 7.97
CA LEU A 62 -11.61 4.07 7.08
C LEU A 62 -12.35 2.82 6.57
N GLY A 63 -11.60 1.79 6.18
CA GLY A 63 -12.15 0.52 5.69
C GLY A 63 -12.49 -0.49 6.78
N GLY A 64 -11.97 -0.30 8.00
CA GLY A 64 -12.12 -1.26 9.10
C GLY A 64 -11.51 -2.63 8.82
N ALA A 65 -10.59 -2.70 7.85
CA ALA A 65 -9.89 -3.92 7.45
C ALA A 65 -8.63 -4.10 8.31
N LYS A 66 -8.30 -5.36 8.60
CA LYS A 66 -7.13 -5.77 9.38
C LYS A 66 -6.32 -6.82 8.60
N PRO A 67 -5.04 -7.04 8.96
CA PRO A 67 -4.31 -8.20 8.46
C PRO A 67 -5.11 -9.49 8.71
N GLY A 68 -5.27 -10.31 7.67
CA GLY A 68 -6.08 -11.52 7.63
C GLY A 68 -7.45 -11.35 6.96
N ASP A 69 -7.91 -10.14 6.69
CA ASP A 69 -9.26 -9.89 6.12
C ASP A 69 -9.36 -10.16 4.60
N LYS A 70 -8.24 -10.53 3.96
CA LYS A 70 -8.11 -10.76 2.51
C LYS A 70 -8.39 -9.48 1.71
N THR A 71 -7.60 -8.45 1.96
CA THR A 71 -7.69 -7.13 1.33
C THR A 71 -6.31 -6.58 0.97
N MET A 72 -6.26 -5.38 0.41
CA MET A 72 -4.99 -4.69 0.16
C MET A 72 -4.12 -4.48 1.41
N VAL A 73 -4.72 -4.49 2.62
CA VAL A 73 -4.00 -4.38 3.89
C VAL A 73 -3.02 -5.55 4.07
N ASP A 74 -3.34 -6.73 3.54
CA ASP A 74 -2.50 -7.91 3.64
C ASP A 74 -1.19 -7.80 2.86
N ALA A 75 -1.13 -6.95 1.83
CA ALA A 75 0.11 -6.58 1.16
C ALA A 75 0.76 -5.33 1.79
N LEU A 76 -0.05 -4.31 2.11
CA LEU A 76 0.46 -3.03 2.57
C LEU A 76 1.10 -3.13 3.97
N TYR A 77 0.43 -3.79 4.92
CA TYR A 77 0.91 -3.93 6.30
C TYR A 77 2.30 -4.57 6.41
N PRO A 78 2.57 -5.76 5.83
CA PRO A 78 3.91 -6.34 5.90
C PRO A 78 4.95 -5.52 5.12
N ALA A 79 4.56 -4.82 4.05
CA ALA A 79 5.45 -3.94 3.31
C ALA A 79 5.94 -2.77 4.18
N VAL A 80 5.03 -2.08 4.87
CA VAL A 80 5.37 -0.99 5.80
C VAL A 80 6.30 -1.49 6.91
N LYS A 81 5.95 -2.61 7.56
CA LYS A 81 6.81 -3.21 8.60
C LYS A 81 8.21 -3.56 8.09
N SER A 82 8.30 -4.08 6.87
CA SER A 82 9.58 -4.42 6.26
C SER A 82 10.43 -3.18 6.00
N LEU A 83 9.80 -2.09 5.55
CA LEU A 83 10.49 -0.82 5.32
C LEU A 83 11.03 -0.24 6.64
N ASP A 84 10.19 -0.15 7.67
CA ASP A 84 10.59 0.33 9.01
C ASP A 84 11.75 -0.49 9.58
N SER A 85 11.65 -1.82 9.50
CA SER A 85 12.71 -2.74 9.98
C SER A 85 14.02 -2.57 9.20
N SER A 86 13.93 -2.29 7.90
CA SER A 86 15.10 -2.06 7.04
C SER A 86 15.79 -0.74 7.36
N ILE A 87 15.02 0.32 7.64
CA ILE A 87 15.53 1.62 8.09
C ILE A 87 16.21 1.47 9.46
N ALA A 88 15.58 0.78 10.41
CA ALA A 88 16.15 0.52 11.73
C ALA A 88 17.47 -0.28 11.65
N SER A 89 17.62 -1.10 10.62
CA SER A 89 18.84 -1.87 10.34
C SER A 89 19.87 -1.10 9.50
N ASN A 90 19.65 0.18 9.21
CA ASN A 90 20.50 1.03 8.36
C ASN A 90 20.81 0.43 6.98
N LEU A 91 19.85 -0.28 6.38
CA LEU A 91 20.01 -0.78 5.02
C LEU A 91 19.97 0.37 4.02
N SER A 92 20.61 0.19 2.86
CA SER A 92 20.52 1.17 1.78
C SER A 92 19.08 1.31 1.27
N THR A 93 18.76 2.45 0.63
CA THR A 93 17.43 2.69 0.05
C THR A 93 17.01 1.58 -0.90
N LYS A 94 17.93 1.12 -1.75
CA LYS A 94 17.71 0.02 -2.70
C LYS A 94 17.37 -1.28 -1.99
N GLU A 95 18.14 -1.67 -0.97
CA GLU A 95 17.90 -2.91 -0.23
C GLU A 95 16.58 -2.86 0.55
N ALA A 96 16.30 -1.73 1.20
CA ALA A 96 15.10 -1.54 1.99
C ALA A 96 13.83 -1.59 1.12
N LEU A 97 13.84 -0.93 -0.05
CA LEU A 97 12.74 -1.01 -1.01
C LEU A 97 12.62 -2.39 -1.65
N GLY A 98 13.74 -3.05 -1.96
CA GLY A 98 13.72 -4.43 -2.44
C GLY A 98 13.06 -5.39 -1.43
N LYS A 99 13.35 -5.23 -0.14
CA LYS A 99 12.68 -5.98 0.94
C LYS A 99 11.20 -5.61 1.06
N MET A 100 10.86 -4.32 0.97
CA MET A 100 9.48 -3.84 0.97
C MET A 100 8.64 -4.47 -0.16
N VAL A 101 9.19 -4.53 -1.39
CA VAL A 101 8.54 -5.18 -2.54
C VAL A 101 8.32 -6.66 -2.27
N LYS A 102 9.33 -7.36 -1.73
CA LYS A 102 9.22 -8.78 -1.39
C LYS A 102 8.13 -9.03 -0.35
N ALA A 103 8.09 -8.22 0.71
CA ALA A 103 7.08 -8.32 1.74
C ALA A 103 5.66 -8.02 1.21
N ALA A 104 5.50 -7.03 0.32
CA ALA A 104 4.23 -6.76 -0.34
C ALA A 104 3.76 -7.94 -1.20
N LYS A 105 4.69 -8.56 -1.95
CA LYS A 105 4.41 -9.73 -2.79
C LYS A 105 3.97 -10.93 -1.96
N GLU A 106 4.72 -11.26 -0.91
CA GLU A 106 4.40 -12.36 -0.01
C GLU A 106 3.06 -12.12 0.70
N GLY A 107 2.80 -10.88 1.13
CA GLY A 107 1.52 -10.46 1.67
C GLY A 107 0.36 -10.69 0.69
N ALA A 108 0.50 -10.22 -0.56
CA ALA A 108 -0.50 -10.45 -1.61
C ALA A 108 -0.73 -11.94 -1.89
N GLN A 109 0.33 -12.74 -2.02
CA GLN A 109 0.23 -14.19 -2.26
C GLN A 109 -0.43 -14.93 -1.09
N SER A 110 -0.17 -14.50 0.15
CA SER A 110 -0.74 -15.13 1.34
C SER A 110 -2.27 -15.06 1.37
N THR A 111 -2.86 -14.05 0.72
CA THR A 111 -4.32 -13.89 0.65
C THR A 111 -5.01 -15.08 -0.02
N LYS A 112 -4.29 -15.85 -0.86
CA LYS A 112 -4.81 -17.08 -1.48
C LYS A 112 -5.32 -18.10 -0.45
N ASN A 113 -4.75 -18.08 0.76
CA ASN A 113 -5.08 -19.00 1.85
C ASN A 113 -6.09 -18.41 2.86
N MET A 114 -6.73 -17.28 2.54
CA MET A 114 -7.66 -16.59 3.41
C MET A 114 -9.09 -16.65 2.86
N VAL A 115 -10.06 -16.83 3.75
CA VAL A 115 -11.48 -16.59 3.46
C VAL A 115 -11.73 -15.09 3.56
N SER A 116 -12.34 -14.50 2.54
CA SER A 116 -12.58 -13.06 2.54
C SER A 116 -13.57 -12.63 3.62
N ALA A 117 -13.16 -11.66 4.44
CA ALA A 117 -14.01 -11.05 5.47
C ALA A 117 -14.59 -9.70 5.04
N LYS A 118 -14.03 -9.06 4.00
CA LYS A 118 -14.36 -7.69 3.58
C LYS A 118 -14.57 -7.57 2.08
N GLY A 119 -15.24 -6.49 1.66
CA GLY A 119 -15.47 -6.19 0.25
C GLY A 119 -16.45 -7.16 -0.43
N LYS A 120 -16.49 -7.15 -1.76
CA LYS A 120 -17.41 -8.00 -2.54
C LYS A 120 -17.02 -9.49 -2.51
N SER A 121 -15.74 -9.80 -2.30
CA SER A 121 -15.25 -11.18 -2.24
C SER A 121 -15.75 -11.93 -1.01
N SER A 122 -16.15 -11.24 0.07
CA SER A 122 -16.73 -11.87 1.26
C SER A 122 -18.07 -12.56 0.99
N TYR A 123 -18.81 -12.11 -0.03
CA TYR A 123 -20.07 -12.75 -0.45
C TYR A 123 -19.86 -14.17 -1.00
N CYS A 124 -18.62 -14.52 -1.36
CA CYS A 124 -18.29 -15.86 -1.84
C CYS A 124 -18.03 -16.85 -0.71
N GLY A 125 -17.83 -16.40 0.53
CA GLY A 125 -17.47 -17.24 1.67
C GLY A 125 -16.23 -18.08 1.38
N GLU A 126 -16.26 -19.37 1.72
CA GLU A 126 -15.15 -20.31 1.49
C GLU A 126 -14.72 -20.43 0.02
N ARG A 127 -15.60 -20.09 -0.94
CA ARG A 127 -15.25 -20.09 -2.38
C ARG A 127 -14.21 -19.03 -2.75
N SER A 128 -13.90 -18.10 -1.83
CA SER A 128 -12.80 -17.14 -2.00
C SER A 128 -11.42 -17.74 -1.74
N LEU A 129 -11.33 -18.93 -1.12
CA LEU A 129 -10.07 -19.65 -0.94
C LEU A 129 -9.50 -20.10 -2.28
N GLY A 130 -8.16 -20.12 -2.37
CA GLY A 130 -7.46 -20.50 -3.59
C GLY A 130 -7.25 -19.36 -4.59
N TYR A 131 -7.75 -18.15 -4.31
CA TYR A 131 -7.57 -16.98 -5.17
C TYR A 131 -6.89 -15.84 -4.41
N GLU A 132 -5.90 -15.19 -5.01
CA GLU A 132 -5.29 -14.00 -4.44
C GLU A 132 -6.26 -12.81 -4.52
N ASP A 133 -6.18 -11.91 -3.55
CA ASP A 133 -6.91 -10.65 -3.57
C ASP A 133 -6.34 -9.70 -4.63
N ALA A 134 -7.24 -9.12 -5.43
CA ALA A 134 -6.84 -8.17 -6.46
C ALA A 134 -6.31 -6.85 -5.86
N GLY A 135 -6.87 -6.39 -4.74
CA GLY A 135 -6.42 -5.18 -4.08
C GLY A 135 -5.00 -5.32 -3.50
N ALA A 136 -4.70 -6.47 -2.90
CA ALA A 136 -3.37 -6.82 -2.41
C ALA A 136 -2.33 -6.90 -3.54
N ASN A 137 -2.70 -7.51 -4.66
CA ASN A 137 -1.85 -7.53 -5.85
C ASN A 137 -1.58 -6.13 -6.41
N THR A 138 -2.60 -5.26 -6.48
CA THR A 138 -2.41 -3.87 -6.91
C THR A 138 -1.42 -3.12 -6.02
N VAL A 139 -1.47 -3.30 -4.70
CA VAL A 139 -0.47 -2.71 -3.78
C VAL A 139 0.94 -3.21 -4.09
N TYR A 140 1.10 -4.51 -4.29
CA TYR A 140 2.39 -5.07 -4.70
C TYR A 140 2.91 -4.40 -5.98
N TYR A 141 2.07 -4.24 -7.00
CA TYR A 141 2.49 -3.59 -8.26
C TYR A 141 2.84 -2.12 -8.09
N ILE A 142 2.11 -1.37 -7.27
CA ILE A 142 2.44 0.04 -6.95
C ILE A 142 3.83 0.13 -6.30
N ILE A 143 4.09 -0.69 -5.28
CA ILE A 143 5.37 -0.68 -4.56
C ILE A 143 6.51 -1.16 -5.47
N LYS A 144 6.26 -2.17 -6.30
CA LYS A 144 7.21 -2.65 -7.31
C LYS A 144 7.58 -1.57 -8.31
N ALA A 145 6.59 -0.80 -8.81
CA ALA A 145 6.84 0.30 -9.74
C ALA A 145 7.75 1.36 -9.10
N ILE A 146 7.50 1.74 -7.85
CA ILE A 146 8.37 2.69 -7.12
C ILE A 146 9.80 2.16 -7.05
N TYR A 147 9.98 0.89 -6.66
CA TYR A 147 11.32 0.28 -6.60
C TYR A 147 12.01 0.25 -7.96
N GLU A 148 11.28 -0.07 -9.04
CA GLU A 148 11.85 -0.14 -10.39
C GLU A 148 12.37 1.20 -10.90
N GLU A 149 11.73 2.31 -10.53
CA GLU A 149 12.18 3.66 -10.89
C GLU A 149 13.40 4.12 -10.09
N VAL A 150 13.59 3.64 -8.86
CA VAL A 150 14.65 4.14 -7.96
C VAL A 150 15.82 3.19 -7.74
N LYS A 151 15.71 1.91 -8.12
CA LYS A 151 16.77 0.91 -7.90
C LYS A 151 18.08 1.20 -8.65
N ASP A 152 18.02 2.04 -9.68
CA ASP A 152 19.13 2.38 -10.56
C ASP A 152 19.59 3.84 -10.39
N LEU A 153 18.97 4.58 -9.46
CA LEU A 153 19.45 5.89 -8.97
C LEU A 153 20.56 5.69 -7.93
#